data_AF-A0A946YRV9-F1
#
_entry.id   AF-A0A946YRV9-F1
#
_cell.length_a   1.000
_cell.length_b   1.000
_cell.length_c   1.000
_cell.angle_alpha   90.00
_cell.angle_beta   90.00
_cell.angle_gamma   90.00
#
_symmetry.space_group_name_H-M   'P 1'
#
loop_
_entity.id
_entity.type
_entity.pdbx_description
1 polymer ?
#
loop_
_entity_poly.entity_id
_entity_poly.type
_entity_poly.pdbx_seq_one_letter_code
_entity_poly.pdbx_strand_id
1 'polypeptide(L)'
;MRSILELIPIALFFIVYKMDGESVTLLGYSHTVDGIFSATAVLMVATVFQVLATWALTRELEKRLIWLLVAVMIFGGATLVLRNELFIQWKPTIFNWVLGVVFLGALVFSEKSLLERMLGGQLELPANAWLRLNQLW
;
A
#
# COMPACT_ATOMS: atom_id res chain seq x y z
N MET A 1 -9.53 -2.59 22.01
CA MET A 1 -10.83 -2.51 21.30
C MET A 1 -10.78 -1.57 20.10
N ARG A 2 -10.25 -0.34 20.21
CA ARG A 2 -10.17 0.61 19.07
C ARG A 2 -9.42 0.08 17.83
N SER A 3 -8.33 -0.68 18.01
CA SER A 3 -7.55 -1.25 16.88
C SER A 3 -8.30 -2.30 16.04
N ILE A 4 -9.31 -2.98 16.60
CA ILE A 4 -10.09 -3.98 15.84
C ILE A 4 -11.02 -3.25 14.85
N LEU A 5 -11.58 -2.11 15.26
CA LEU A 5 -12.43 -1.30 14.38
C LEU A 5 -11.62 -0.72 13.21
N GLU A 6 -10.36 -0.33 13.45
CA GLU A 6 -9.45 0.15 12.40
C GLU A 6 -9.10 -0.95 11.36
N LEU A 7 -9.25 -2.23 11.71
CA LEU A 7 -9.00 -3.34 10.81
C LEU A 7 -10.20 -3.62 9.87
N ILE A 8 -11.40 -3.16 10.21
CA ILE A 8 -12.64 -3.46 9.45
C ILE A 8 -12.54 -2.97 8.00
N PRO A 9 -12.18 -1.70 7.71
CA PRO A 9 -12.08 -1.24 6.33
C PRO A 9 -11.05 -2.03 5.53
N ILE A 10 -9.91 -2.36 6.15
CA ILE A 10 -8.83 -3.12 5.51
C ILE A 10 -9.29 -4.55 5.21
N ALA A 11 -9.94 -5.22 6.15
CA ALA A 11 -10.49 -6.56 5.93
C ALA A 11 -11.53 -6.56 4.80
N LEU A 12 -12.44 -5.59 4.78
CA LEU A 12 -13.43 -5.44 3.71
C LEU A 12 -12.78 -5.18 2.36
N PHE A 13 -11.73 -4.35 2.31
CA PHE A 13 -10.94 -4.14 1.10
C PHE A 13 -10.39 -5.45 0.54
N PHE A 14 -9.74 -6.26 1.37
CA PHE A 14 -9.16 -7.54 0.92
C PHE A 14 -10.23 -8.54 0.48
N ILE A 15 -11.38 -8.58 1.15
CA ILE A 15 -12.50 -9.44 0.76
C ILE A 15 -13.00 -9.06 -0.62
N VAL A 16 -13.29 -7.77 -0.85
CA VAL A 16 -13.80 -7.28 -2.14
C VAL A 16 -12.76 -7.43 -3.25
N TYR A 17 -11.50 -7.14 -2.95
CA TYR A 17 -10.39 -7.34 -3.89
C TYR A 17 -10.25 -8.80 -4.30
N LYS A 18 -10.50 -9.76 -3.40
CA LYS A 18 -10.45 -11.18 -3.72
C LYS A 18 -11.63 -11.63 -4.61
N MET A 19 -12.76 -10.93 -4.55
CA MET A 19 -13.94 -11.17 -5.39
C MET A 19 -13.82 -10.53 -6.78
N ASP A 20 -12.60 -10.18 -7.19
CA ASP A 20 -12.32 -9.61 -8.51
C ASP A 20 -12.88 -10.50 -9.64
N GLY A 21 -13.69 -9.90 -10.52
CA GLY A 21 -14.37 -10.61 -11.61
C GLY A 21 -15.74 -11.21 -11.26
N GLU A 22 -16.18 -11.22 -9.99
CA GLU A 22 -17.55 -11.60 -9.64
C GLU A 22 -18.53 -10.45 -9.86
N SER A 23 -19.68 -10.73 -10.46
CA SER A 23 -20.80 -9.78 -10.53
C SER A 23 -21.58 -9.86 -9.22
N VAL A 24 -21.41 -8.86 -8.36
CA VAL A 24 -22.17 -8.78 -7.11
C VAL A 24 -23.46 -7.98 -7.40
N THR A 25 -24.59 -8.67 -7.31
CA THR A 25 -25.92 -8.05 -7.39
C THR A 25 -26.34 -7.59 -5.99
N LEU A 26 -26.22 -6.29 -5.73
CA LEU A 26 -26.76 -5.66 -4.52
C LEU A 26 -28.01 -4.87 -4.87
N LEU A 27 -29.13 -5.17 -4.19
CA LEU A 27 -30.38 -4.40 -4.29
C LEU A 27 -30.88 -4.15 -5.72
N GLY A 28 -30.65 -5.11 -6.64
CA GLY A 28 -31.08 -5.01 -8.05
C GLY A 28 -30.12 -4.27 -8.98
N TYR A 29 -29.00 -3.75 -8.49
CA TYR A 29 -27.93 -3.17 -9.31
C TYR A 29 -26.81 -4.20 -9.49
N SER A 30 -26.49 -4.51 -10.74
CA SER A 30 -25.36 -5.39 -11.09
C SER A 30 -24.11 -4.54 -11.25
N HIS A 31 -23.16 -4.69 -10.34
CA HIS A 31 -21.83 -4.10 -10.47
C HIS A 31 -20.81 -5.22 -10.64
N THR A 32 -20.06 -5.17 -11.74
CA THR A 32 -18.87 -5.99 -11.93
C THR A 32 -17.82 -5.50 -10.95
N VAL A 33 -17.33 -6.39 -10.07
CA VAL A 33 -16.23 -6.07 -9.18
C VAL A 33 -14.98 -5.87 -10.04
N ASP A 34 -14.56 -4.61 -10.13
CA ASP A 34 -13.42 -4.14 -10.93
C ASP A 34 -12.21 -4.10 -9.99
N GLY A 35 -11.79 -5.29 -9.53
CA GLY A 35 -10.78 -5.58 -8.53
C GLY A 35 -10.43 -4.44 -7.59
N ILE A 36 -9.36 -3.72 -7.94
CA ILE A 36 -8.78 -2.67 -7.10
C ILE A 36 -9.65 -1.41 -6.97
N PHE A 37 -10.46 -1.07 -7.98
CA PHE A 37 -11.33 0.10 -7.95
C PHE A 37 -12.53 -0.13 -7.05
N SER A 38 -13.21 -1.28 -7.21
CA SER A 38 -14.33 -1.65 -6.33
C SER A 38 -13.87 -1.83 -4.88
N ALA A 39 -12.72 -2.46 -4.66
CA ALA A 39 -12.14 -2.57 -3.33
C ALA A 39 -11.83 -1.20 -2.71
N THR A 40 -11.26 -0.26 -3.48
CA THR A 40 -10.97 1.10 -3.01
C THR A 40 -12.24 1.87 -2.66
N ALA A 41 -13.31 1.75 -3.46
CA ALA A 41 -14.59 2.38 -3.16
C ALA A 41 -15.18 1.85 -1.85
N VAL A 42 -15.16 0.53 -1.65
CA VAL A 42 -15.64 -0.09 -0.40
C VAL A 42 -14.79 0.31 0.80
N LEU A 43 -13.46 0.37 0.64
CA LEU A 43 -12.56 0.87 1.68
C LEU A 43 -12.95 2.29 2.11
N MET A 44 -13.12 3.22 1.16
CA MET A 44 -13.50 4.61 1.47
C MET A 44 -14.81 4.68 2.25
N VAL A 45 -15.84 3.96 1.79
CA VAL A 45 -17.15 3.92 2.46
C VAL A 45 -17.02 3.30 3.86
N ALA A 46 -16.32 2.19 3.98
CA ALA A 46 -16.09 1.52 5.26
C ALA A 46 -15.31 2.41 6.24
N THR A 47 -14.30 3.15 5.78
CA THR A 47 -13.54 4.10 6.63
C THR A 47 -14.42 5.23 7.13
N VAL A 48 -15.31 5.78 6.29
CA VAL A 48 -16.29 6.79 6.74
C VAL A 48 -17.20 6.22 7.84
N PHE A 49 -17.78 5.04 7.61
CA PHE A 49 -18.64 4.37 8.60
C PHE A 49 -17.88 4.04 9.89
N GLN A 50 -16.63 3.60 9.78
CA GLN A 50 -15.79 3.29 10.93
C GLN A 50 -15.51 4.54 11.79
N VAL A 51 -15.20 5.67 11.17
CA VAL A 51 -14.97 6.94 11.90
C VAL A 51 -16.26 7.41 12.57
N LEU A 52 -17.40 7.34 11.87
CA LEU A 52 -18.71 7.70 12.43
C LEU A 52 -19.13 6.78 13.58
N ALA A 53 -18.95 5.47 13.44
CA ALA A 53 -19.23 4.50 14.49
C ALA A 53 -18.33 4.74 15.69
N THR A 54 -17.02 4.94 15.46
CA THR A 54 -16.07 5.23 16.54
C THR A 54 -16.49 6.49 17.29
N TRP A 55 -16.83 7.57 16.58
CA TRP A 55 -17.32 8.79 17.18
C TRP A 55 -18.63 8.59 17.98
N ALA A 56 -19.58 7.81 17.47
CA ALA A 56 -20.82 7.53 18.20
C ALA A 56 -20.59 6.73 19.49
N LEU A 57 -19.63 5.80 19.48
CA LEU A 57 -19.28 4.93 20.61
C LEU A 57 -18.43 5.63 21.67
N THR A 58 -17.40 6.38 21.25
CA THR A 58 -16.42 6.99 22.17
C THR A 58 -16.69 8.46 22.45
N ARG A 59 -17.51 9.13 21.62
CA ARG A 59 -17.70 10.60 21.58
C ARG A 59 -16.42 11.41 21.45
N GLU A 60 -15.32 10.77 21.07
CA GLU A 60 -14.01 11.36 20.89
C GLU A 60 -13.53 11.14 19.46
N LEU A 61 -13.15 12.23 18.80
CA LEU A 61 -12.49 12.17 17.50
C LEU A 61 -10.98 12.26 17.69
N GLU A 62 -10.32 11.09 17.61
CA GLU A 62 -8.86 11.07 17.56
C GLU A 62 -8.38 11.75 16.27
N LYS A 63 -7.47 12.73 16.41
CA LYS A 63 -6.84 13.39 15.24
C LYS A 63 -6.26 12.38 14.25
N ARG A 64 -5.73 11.26 14.75
CA ARG A 64 -5.21 10.14 13.93
C ARG A 64 -6.25 9.59 12.96
N LEU A 65 -7.48 9.32 13.44
CA LEU A 65 -8.55 8.77 12.61
C LEU A 65 -9.03 9.76 11.54
N ILE A 66 -9.06 11.05 11.86
CA ILE A 66 -9.38 12.10 10.89
C ILE A 66 -8.30 12.15 9.80
N TRP A 67 -7.02 12.14 10.17
CA TRP A 67 -5.93 12.13 9.20
C TRP A 67 -5.96 10.90 8.28
N LEU A 68 -6.26 9.73 8.84
CA LEU A 68 -6.44 8.50 8.06
C LEU A 68 -7.62 8.62 7.09
N LEU A 69 -8.78 9.12 7.55
CA LEU A 69 -9.93 9.34 6.70
C LEU A 69 -9.61 10.30 5.55
N VAL A 70 -8.98 11.44 5.84
CA VAL A 70 -8.57 12.41 4.82
C VAL A 70 -7.62 11.78 3.80
N ALA A 71 -6.61 11.04 4.27
CA ALA A 71 -5.68 10.34 3.38
C ALA A 71 -6.40 9.31 2.49
N VAL A 72 -7.27 8.48 3.06
CA VAL A 72 -8.06 7.47 2.32
C VAL A 72 -8.97 8.15 1.28
N MET A 73 -9.61 9.26 1.63
CA MET A 73 -10.48 9.99 0.70
C MET A 73 -9.70 10.66 -0.43
N ILE A 74 -8.54 11.27 -0.15
CA ILE A 74 -7.70 11.91 -1.18
C ILE A 74 -7.10 10.85 -2.11
N PHE A 75 -6.43 9.85 -1.55
CA PHE A 75 -5.74 8.83 -2.35
C PHE A 75 -6.71 7.87 -3.02
N GLY A 76 -7.76 7.42 -2.32
CA GLY A 76 -8.80 6.58 -2.88
C GLY A 76 -9.64 7.31 -3.91
N GLY A 77 -9.99 8.57 -3.65
CA GLY A 77 -10.68 9.44 -4.61
C GLY A 77 -9.85 9.66 -5.88
N ALA A 78 -8.55 9.94 -5.73
CA ALA A 78 -7.64 10.02 -6.87
C ALA A 78 -7.62 8.71 -7.67
N THR A 79 -7.50 7.55 -7.01
CA THR A 79 -7.56 6.24 -7.67
C THR A 79 -8.85 6.04 -8.48
N LEU A 80 -10.00 6.41 -7.92
CA LEU A 80 -11.30 6.25 -8.59
C LEU A 80 -11.52 7.25 -9.73
N VAL A 81 -11.05 8.50 -9.58
CA VAL A 81 -11.21 9.54 -10.61
C VAL A 81 -10.27 9.30 -11.79
N LEU A 82 -9.02 8.94 -11.50
CA LEU A 82 -8.03 8.67 -12.54
C LEU A 82 -8.30 7.35 -13.26
N ARG A 83 -9.00 6.39 -12.63
CA ARG A 83 -9.26 5.02 -13.15
C ARG A 83 -8.05 4.41 -13.86
N ASN A 84 -6.85 4.70 -13.36
CA ASN A 84 -5.62 4.35 -14.03
C ASN A 84 -4.76 3.51 -13.10
N GLU A 85 -4.83 2.20 -13.30
CA GLU A 85 -4.03 1.22 -12.55
C GLU A 85 -2.53 1.50 -12.67
N LEU A 86 -2.08 2.13 -13.77
CA LEU A 86 -0.69 2.51 -13.96
C LEU A 86 -0.22 3.48 -12.88
N PHE A 87 -1.07 4.39 -12.39
CA PHE A 87 -0.65 5.32 -11.33
C PHE A 87 -0.37 4.62 -10.00
N ILE A 88 -1.06 3.51 -9.72
CA ILE A 88 -0.80 2.68 -8.53
C ILE A 88 0.48 1.88 -8.72
N GLN A 89 0.65 1.27 -9.90
CA GLN A 89 1.79 0.41 -10.21
C GLN A 89 3.12 1.18 -10.31
N TRP A 90 3.09 2.43 -10.80
CA TRP A 90 4.31 3.20 -11.00
C TRP A 90 4.97 3.65 -9.69
N LYS A 91 4.22 3.72 -8.57
CA LYS A 91 4.76 4.08 -7.25
C LYS A 91 5.82 3.07 -6.77
N PRO A 92 5.54 1.75 -6.70
CA PRO A 92 6.57 0.72 -6.46
C PRO A 92 7.66 0.71 -7.52
N THR A 93 7.32 0.87 -8.80
CA THR A 93 8.30 0.82 -9.88
C THR A 93 9.34 1.93 -9.74
N ILE A 94 8.93 3.19 -9.56
CA ILE A 94 9.85 4.32 -9.36
C ILE A 94 10.71 4.09 -8.12
N PHE A 95 10.12 3.61 -7.02
CA PHE A 95 10.89 3.29 -5.81
C PHE A 95 11.96 2.22 -6.05
N ASN A 96 11.61 1.13 -6.74
CA ASN A 96 12.54 0.07 -7.12
C ASN A 96 13.62 0.58 -8.08
N TRP A 97 13.27 1.43 -9.04
CA TRP A 97 14.24 2.06 -9.95
C TRP A 97 15.22 2.96 -9.19
N VAL A 98 14.73 3.77 -8.25
CA VAL A 98 15.58 4.60 -7.39
C VAL A 98 16.51 3.72 -6.55
N LEU A 99 15.99 2.64 -5.96
CA LEU A 99 16.80 1.65 -5.25
C LEU A 99 17.89 1.06 -6.17
N GLY A 100 17.54 0.57 -7.36
CA GLY A 100 18.50 0.02 -8.31
C GLY A 100 19.57 1.04 -8.71
N VAL A 101 19.20 2.29 -8.97
CA VAL A 101 20.15 3.38 -9.26
C VAL A 101 21.07 3.68 -8.07
N VAL A 102 20.54 3.68 -6.85
CA VAL A 102 21.32 3.88 -5.63
C VAL A 102 22.30 2.72 -5.42
N PHE A 103 21.87 1.48 -5.63
CA PHE A 103 22.70 0.28 -5.50
C PHE A 103 23.81 0.25 -6.56
N LEU A 104 23.48 0.51 -7.82
CA LEU A 104 24.45 0.59 -8.91
C LEU A 104 25.39 1.79 -8.75
N GLY A 105 24.87 2.95 -8.36
CA GLY A 105 25.64 4.17 -8.14
C GLY A 105 26.64 4.04 -7.00
N ALA A 106 26.29 3.31 -5.92
CA ALA A 106 27.20 3.11 -4.81
C ALA A 106 28.45 2.31 -5.18
N LEU A 107 28.40 1.43 -6.18
CA LEU A 107 29.58 0.73 -6.70
C LEU A 107 30.54 1.67 -7.44
N VAL A 108 30.05 2.79 -7.98
CA VAL A 108 30.87 3.78 -8.70
C VAL A 108 31.59 4.72 -7.71
N PHE A 109 30.98 5.01 -6.56
CA PHE A 109 31.52 5.95 -5.57
C PHE A 109 32.17 5.28 -4.34
N SER A 110 32.07 3.96 -4.18
CA SER A 110 32.57 3.23 -2.99
C SER A 110 33.14 1.87 -3.38
N GLU A 111 34.28 1.50 -2.79
CA GLU A 111 34.91 0.18 -2.97
C GLU A 111 34.08 -0.97 -2.36
N LYS A 112 33.19 -0.64 -1.42
CA LYS A 112 32.28 -1.58 -0.76
C LYS A 112 30.86 -1.40 -1.25
N SER A 113 30.16 -2.52 -1.51
CA SER A 113 28.75 -2.50 -1.93
C SER A 113 27.84 -1.94 -0.83
N LEU A 114 26.69 -1.37 -1.19
CA LEU A 114 25.73 -0.87 -0.19
C LEU A 114 25.22 -1.98 0.72
N LEU A 115 24.98 -3.17 0.17
CA LEU A 115 24.59 -4.34 0.94
C LEU A 115 25.67 -4.76 1.95
N GLU A 116 26.95 -4.73 1.55
CA GLU A 116 28.06 -5.01 2.47
C GLU A 116 28.12 -3.98 3.61
N ARG A 117 27.82 -2.70 3.35
CA ARG A 117 27.75 -1.68 4.40
C ARG A 117 26.58 -1.87 5.37
N MET A 118 25.44 -2.32 4.86
CA MET A 118 24.23 -2.52 5.67
C MET A 118 24.25 -3.84 6.46
N LEU A 119 24.80 -4.90 5.86
CA LEU A 119 24.70 -6.28 6.37
C LEU A 119 26.05 -6.89 6.75
N GLY A 120 27.18 -6.24 6.46
CA GLY A 120 28.52 -6.79 6.73
C GLY A 120 28.84 -6.99 8.22
N GLY A 121 28.05 -6.41 9.13
CA GLY A 121 28.12 -6.71 10.57
C GLY A 121 27.36 -7.97 10.99
N GLN A 122 26.51 -8.53 10.12
CA GLN A 122 25.63 -9.67 10.39
C GLN A 122 25.97 -10.89 9.52
N LEU A 123 26.61 -10.68 8.38
CA LEU A 123 26.96 -11.71 7.40
C LEU A 123 28.42 -11.55 6.98
N GLU A 124 29.19 -12.62 7.06
CA GLU A 124 30.52 -12.70 6.48
C GLU A 124 30.43 -13.39 5.12
N LEU A 125 30.57 -12.61 4.04
CA LEU A 125 30.56 -13.12 2.67
C LEU A 125 31.81 -12.64 1.92
N PRO A 126 32.33 -13.44 0.97
CA PRO A 126 33.43 -13.01 0.11
C PRO A 126 33.01 -11.83 -0.77
N ALA A 127 33.93 -10.90 -1.04
CA ALA A 127 33.68 -9.66 -1.79
C ALA A 127 32.93 -9.88 -3.13
N ASN A 128 33.23 -10.98 -3.84
CA ASN A 128 32.58 -11.33 -5.10
C ASN A 128 31.08 -11.67 -4.94
N ALA A 129 30.68 -12.23 -3.79
CA ALA A 129 29.27 -12.50 -3.51
C ALA A 129 28.50 -11.21 -3.23
N TRP A 130 29.10 -10.26 -2.51
CA TRP A 130 28.53 -8.93 -2.28
C TRP A 130 28.28 -8.17 -3.58
N LEU A 131 29.21 -8.21 -4.52
CA LEU A 131 29.07 -7.61 -5.84
C LEU A 131 27.89 -8.20 -6.63
N ARG A 132 27.76 -9.53 -6.67
CA ARG A 132 26.64 -10.19 -7.36
C ARG A 132 25.29 -9.87 -6.71
N LEU A 133 25.23 -9.86 -5.37
CA LEU A 133 24.03 -9.50 -4.62
C LEU A 133 23.58 -8.07 -4.90
N ASN A 134 24.52 -7.14 -5.04
CA ASN A 134 24.23 -5.74 -5.34
C ASN A 134 23.81 -5.52 -6.81
N GLN A 135 24.16 -6.43 -7.72
CA GLN A 135 23.74 -6.42 -9.13
C GLN A 135 22.38 -7.07 -9.40
N LEU A 136 21.85 -7.85 -8.44
CA LEU A 136 20.54 -8.48 -8.53
C LEU A 136 19.38 -7.52 -8.18
N TRP A 137 19.70 -6.35 -7.63
CA TRP A 137 18.80 -5.25 -7.32
C TRP A 137 18.77 -4.24 -8.48
#